data_AF-A0A316E1Y7-F1
#
_entry.id   AF-A0A316E1Y7-F1
#
_cell.length_a   1.000
_cell.length_b   1.000
_cell.length_c   1.000
_cell.angle_alpha   90.00
_cell.angle_beta   90.00
_cell.angle_gamma   90.00
#
_symmetry.space_group_name_H-M   'P 1'
#
loop_
_entity.id
_entity.type
_entity.pdbx_description
1 polymer ?
#
loop_
_entity_poly.entity_id
_entity_poly.type
_entity_poly.pdbx_seq_one_letter_code
_entity_poly.pdbx_strand_id
1 'polypeptide(L)'
;MRRFIAVLGFFLLVGCGPVVISSRPNYHPPSWFYPNRLEVVRYVYFPEFSIYYDLSAHTYLYLDGGVWVRRRELPPRYRNIDLSRHRYERVKNYQEENIRRYHEEHNASRGRSNKNTPKRSN
;
A
#
# COMPACT_ATOMS: atom_id res chain seq x y z
N MET A 1 82.87 0.57 -17.21
CA MET A 1 82.37 -0.62 -17.94
C MET A 1 81.58 -1.51 -16.98
N ARG A 2 80.32 -1.78 -17.33
CA ARG A 2 79.44 -2.89 -16.90
C ARG A 2 79.54 -3.38 -15.45
N ARG A 3 78.46 -3.18 -14.67
CA ARG A 3 77.66 -4.28 -14.08
C ARG A 3 76.19 -3.86 -14.02
N PHE A 4 75.39 -4.46 -14.90
CA PHE A 4 73.94 -4.51 -14.77
C PHE A 4 73.61 -5.47 -13.62
N ILE A 5 72.90 -4.99 -12.61
CA ILE A 5 72.17 -5.84 -11.67
C ILE A 5 70.71 -5.39 -11.78
N ALA A 6 69.99 -6.02 -12.70
CA ALA A 6 68.57 -6.21 -12.53
C ALA A 6 68.40 -7.31 -11.48
N VAL A 7 67.44 -7.15 -10.56
CA VAL A 7 66.53 -8.20 -10.07
C VAL A 7 65.78 -7.71 -8.82
N LEU A 8 64.45 -7.92 -8.89
CA LEU A 8 63.46 -8.05 -7.83
C LEU A 8 63.03 -6.80 -7.03
N GLY A 9 61.78 -6.41 -7.26
CA GLY A 9 61.02 -5.55 -6.36
C GLY A 9 59.61 -5.23 -6.86
N PHE A 10 58.96 -6.18 -7.54
CA PHE A 10 57.54 -6.10 -7.84
C PHE A 10 56.75 -6.39 -6.56
N PHE A 11 55.59 -5.74 -6.43
CA PHE A 11 54.65 -5.73 -5.30
C PHE A 11 55.05 -4.87 -4.10
N LEU A 12 54.37 -3.73 -3.95
CA LEU A 12 53.35 -3.55 -2.91
C LEU A 12 52.51 -2.30 -3.27
N LEU A 13 51.58 -2.45 -4.21
CA LEU A 13 50.44 -1.55 -4.31
C LEU A 13 49.54 -1.86 -3.11
N VAL A 14 49.76 -1.15 -2.00
CA VAL A 14 48.87 -1.18 -0.84
C VAL A 14 47.54 -0.55 -1.27
N GLY A 15 46.58 -1.40 -1.65
CA GLY A 15 45.22 -0.97 -1.94
C GLY A 15 44.53 -0.51 -0.66
N CYS A 16 44.26 0.79 -0.53
CA CYS A 16 43.31 1.31 0.44
C CYS A 16 41.90 1.21 -0.17
N GLY A 17 41.32 0.02 -0.13
CA GLY A 17 39.91 -0.18 -0.46
C GLY A 17 39.02 0.18 0.72
N PRO A 18 37.79 0.70 0.51
CA PRO A 18 36.86 0.92 1.61
C PRO A 18 36.48 -0.42 2.24
N VAL A 19 36.73 -0.57 3.54
CA VAL A 19 36.21 -1.69 4.33
C VAL A 19 34.73 -1.38 4.61
N VAL A 20 33.84 -2.13 3.98
CA VAL A 20 32.40 -2.05 4.26
C VAL A 20 32.07 -3.01 5.39
N ILE A 21 31.88 -2.48 6.60
CA ILE A 21 31.39 -3.24 7.75
C ILE A 21 29.86 -3.15 7.73
N SER A 22 29.16 -4.20 7.28
CA SER A 22 27.72 -4.29 7.50
C SER A 22 27.45 -4.94 8.85
N SER A 23 27.03 -4.17 9.85
CA SER A 23 26.44 -4.72 11.07
C SER A 23 25.04 -5.24 10.73
N ARG A 24 24.92 -6.43 10.13
CA ARG A 24 23.66 -7.18 10.21
C ARG A 24 23.64 -7.76 11.62
N PRO A 25 22.82 -7.25 12.55
CA PRO A 25 22.75 -7.86 13.86
C PRO A 25 22.19 -9.28 13.66
N ASN A 26 22.92 -10.31 14.09
CA ASN A 26 22.42 -11.69 14.15
C ASN A 26 21.35 -11.88 15.25
N TYR A 27 20.82 -10.78 15.80
CA TYR A 27 19.80 -10.79 16.82
C TYR A 27 18.43 -10.71 16.13
N HIS A 28 17.62 -11.74 16.33
CA HIS A 28 16.20 -11.65 16.02
C HIS A 28 15.60 -10.51 16.85
N PRO A 29 14.75 -9.66 16.25
CA PRO A 29 14.05 -8.65 17.02
C PRO A 29 13.30 -9.31 18.19
N PRO A 30 13.29 -8.72 19.39
CA PRO A 30 12.59 -9.29 20.52
C PRO A 30 11.09 -9.48 20.21
N SER A 31 10.43 -10.44 20.84
CA SER A 31 9.03 -10.79 20.52
C SER A 31 8.03 -9.64 20.67
N TRP A 32 8.33 -8.64 21.50
CA TRP A 32 7.56 -7.40 21.65
C TRP A 32 7.90 -6.33 20.59
N PHE A 33 9.04 -6.45 19.91
CA PHE A 33 9.44 -5.59 18.80
C PHE A 33 8.68 -6.02 17.56
N TYR A 34 7.51 -5.40 17.39
CA TYR A 34 6.55 -5.63 16.31
C TYR A 34 7.18 -5.43 14.91
N PRO A 35 7.55 -6.49 14.16
CA PRO A 35 7.90 -6.36 12.75
C PRO A 35 6.62 -6.30 11.88
N ASN A 36 5.45 -6.61 12.47
CA ASN A 36 4.19 -6.83 11.77
C ASN A 36 3.21 -5.65 11.84
N ARG A 37 3.65 -4.45 12.27
CA ARG A 37 2.77 -3.27 12.30
C ARG A 37 2.63 -2.55 10.96
N LEU A 38 3.19 -3.11 9.88
CA LEU A 38 2.87 -2.68 8.53
C LEU A 38 1.51 -3.26 8.15
N GLU A 39 0.43 -2.58 8.57
CA GLU A 39 -0.89 -2.82 7.98
C GLU A 39 -0.80 -2.44 6.49
N VAL A 40 -0.54 -3.44 5.64
CA VAL A 40 -0.64 -3.29 4.18
C VAL A 40 -2.11 -3.06 3.88
N VAL A 41 -2.44 -1.83 3.49
CA VAL A 41 -3.80 -1.46 3.11
C VAL A 41 -3.88 -1.51 1.60
N ARG A 42 -4.65 -2.48 1.10
CA ARG A 42 -4.95 -2.61 -0.32
C ARG A 42 -6.14 -1.73 -0.73
N TYR A 43 -7.18 -1.67 0.09
CA TYR A 43 -8.40 -0.94 -0.25
C TYR A 43 -8.66 0.23 0.69
N VAL A 44 -9.10 1.34 0.11
CA VAL A 44 -9.71 2.48 0.81
C VAL A 44 -11.19 2.52 0.45
N TYR A 45 -12.06 2.68 1.43
CA TYR A 45 -13.51 2.69 1.24
C TYR A 45 -14.09 4.07 1.49
N PHE A 46 -14.88 4.58 0.56
CA PHE A 46 -15.66 5.81 0.65
C PHE A 46 -17.12 5.45 0.93
N PRO A 47 -17.56 5.46 2.20
CA PRO A 47 -18.87 4.96 2.59
C PRO A 47 -20.03 5.77 2.04
N GLU A 48 -19.84 7.07 1.82
CA GLU A 48 -20.87 7.98 1.29
C GLU A 48 -21.29 7.62 -0.14
N PHE A 49 -20.37 7.04 -0.91
CA PHE A 49 -20.58 6.69 -2.32
C PHE A 49 -20.59 5.18 -2.59
N SER A 50 -20.34 4.37 -1.55
CA SER A 50 -20.10 2.94 -1.67
C SER A 50 -19.04 2.60 -2.72
N ILE A 51 -17.93 3.36 -2.72
CA ILE A 51 -16.80 3.20 -3.65
C ILE A 51 -15.60 2.67 -2.87
N TYR A 52 -14.93 1.66 -3.40
CA TYR A 52 -13.58 1.30 -2.97
C TYR A 52 -12.55 1.82 -3.96
N TYR A 53 -11.35 2.12 -3.48
CA TYR A 53 -10.17 2.35 -4.30
C TYR A 53 -9.13 1.29 -3.94
N ASP A 54 -8.69 0.51 -4.93
CA ASP A 54 -7.58 -0.43 -4.81
C ASP A 54 -6.27 0.31 -5.05
N LEU A 55 -5.49 0.48 -4.00
CA LEU A 55 -4.17 1.12 -4.01
C LEU A 55 -3.13 0.31 -4.78
N SER A 56 -3.27 -1.02 -4.84
CA SER A 56 -2.34 -1.88 -5.59
C SER A 56 -2.60 -1.79 -7.09
N ALA A 57 -3.87 -1.85 -7.49
CA ALA A 57 -4.26 -1.85 -8.90
C ALA A 57 -4.50 -0.45 -9.49
N HIS A 58 -4.59 0.59 -8.65
CA HIS A 58 -4.97 1.95 -9.04
C HIS A 58 -6.33 1.98 -9.76
N THR A 59 -7.32 1.30 -9.17
CA THR A 59 -8.67 1.17 -9.75
C THR A 59 -9.75 1.42 -8.72
N TYR A 60 -10.85 2.00 -9.16
CA TYR A 60 -12.09 2.09 -8.41
C TYR A 60 -12.90 0.81 -8.52
N LEU A 61 -13.55 0.41 -7.43
CA LEU A 61 -14.56 -0.62 -7.39
C LEU A 61 -15.87 -0.04 -6.87
N TYR A 62 -16.95 -0.24 -7.62
CA TYR A 62 -18.26 0.32 -7.29
C TYR A 62 -19.37 -0.57 -7.86
N LEU A 63 -20.59 -0.40 -7.34
CA LEU A 63 -21.77 -1.05 -7.87
C LEU A 63 -22.23 -0.37 -9.15
N ASP A 64 -22.38 -1.15 -10.22
CA ASP A 64 -23.00 -0.73 -11.47
C ASP A 64 -24.04 -1.77 -11.89
N GLY A 65 -25.31 -1.36 -11.99
CA GLY A 65 -26.42 -2.29 -12.25
C GLY A 65 -26.54 -3.45 -11.25
N GLY A 66 -26.11 -3.26 -10.00
CA GLY A 66 -26.09 -4.30 -8.96
C GLY A 66 -24.88 -5.24 -9.00
N VAL A 67 -23.94 -5.03 -9.93
CA VAL A 67 -22.71 -5.81 -10.06
C VAL A 67 -21.52 -4.97 -9.62
N TRP A 68 -20.61 -5.56 -8.84
CA TRP A 68 -19.34 -4.92 -8.51
C TRP A 68 -18.42 -4.92 -9.72
N VAL A 69 -18.08 -3.74 -10.20
CA VAL A 69 -17.15 -3.57 -11.34
C VAL A 69 -15.86 -2.90 -10.88
N ARG A 70 -14.75 -3.22 -11.54
CA ARG A 70 -13.43 -2.60 -11.33
C ARG A 70 -13.05 -1.77 -12.56
N ARG A 71 -12.79 -0.48 -12.39
CA ARG A 71 -12.44 0.45 -13.49
C ARG A 71 -11.37 1.45 -13.05
N ARG A 72 -10.59 1.98 -14.00
CA ARG A 72 -9.59 3.03 -13.72
C ARG A 72 -10.21 4.40 -13.47
N GLU A 73 -11.43 4.61 -13.94
CA GLU A 73 -12.15 5.86 -13.84
C GLU A 73 -13.52 5.64 -13.21
N LEU A 74 -14.01 6.66 -12.54
CA LEU A 74 -15.37 6.67 -12.02
C LEU A 74 -16.37 6.97 -13.15
N PRO A 75 -17.60 6.44 -13.07
CA PRO A 75 -18.64 6.72 -14.04
C PRO A 75 -19.01 8.22 -14.00
N PRO A 76 -19.58 8.78 -15.10
CA PRO A 76 -19.87 10.21 -15.20
C PRO A 76 -20.69 10.79 -14.05
N ARG A 77 -21.51 9.98 -13.37
CA ARG A 77 -22.27 10.38 -12.17
C ARG A 77 -21.40 10.89 -11.00
N TYR A 78 -20.13 10.51 -10.94
CA TYR A 78 -19.19 10.98 -9.92
C TYR A 78 -18.17 12.01 -10.44
N ARG A 79 -18.31 12.50 -11.68
CA ARG A 79 -17.34 13.39 -12.33
C ARG A 79 -17.06 14.69 -11.55
N ASN A 80 -18.05 15.20 -10.83
CA ASN A 80 -17.95 16.46 -10.09
C ASN A 80 -17.61 16.26 -8.61
N ILE A 81 -17.28 15.04 -8.19
CA ILE A 81 -16.94 14.72 -6.80
C ILE A 81 -15.43 14.69 -6.64
N ASP A 82 -14.94 15.45 -5.67
CA ASP A 82 -13.55 15.44 -5.24
C ASP A 82 -13.39 14.49 -4.06
N LEU A 83 -13.07 13.21 -4.32
CA LEU A 83 -12.89 12.18 -3.30
C LEU A 83 -11.85 12.56 -2.23
N SER A 84 -10.90 13.46 -2.53
CA SER A 84 -9.89 13.90 -1.55
C SER A 84 -10.48 14.69 -0.38
N ARG A 85 -11.68 15.27 -0.56
CA ARG A 85 -12.39 16.05 0.46
C ARG A 85 -13.40 15.23 1.26
N HIS A 86 -13.58 13.96 0.94
CA HIS A 86 -14.52 13.07 1.62
C HIS A 86 -13.83 12.15 2.62
N ARG A 87 -14.59 11.77 3.67
CA ARG A 87 -14.12 10.80 4.66
C ARG A 87 -13.99 9.42 4.01
N TYR A 88 -12.89 8.75 4.30
CA TYR A 88 -12.63 7.38 3.90
C TYR A 88 -12.26 6.48 5.08
N GLU A 89 -12.41 5.18 4.88
CA GLU A 89 -12.06 4.12 5.84
C GLU A 89 -10.99 3.21 5.21
N ARG A 90 -9.94 2.89 5.97
CA ARG A 90 -8.92 1.91 5.54
C ARG A 90 -9.48 0.51 5.73
N VAL A 91 -9.50 -0.29 4.67
CA VAL A 91 -9.89 -1.69 4.75
C VAL A 91 -8.71 -2.48 5.34
N LYS A 92 -8.89 -2.99 6.56
CA LYS A 92 -7.85 -3.71 7.30
C LYS A 92 -7.92 -5.20 7.04
N ASN A 93 -6.75 -5.85 7.02
CA ASN A 93 -6.60 -7.31 6.96
C ASN A 93 -7.37 -7.98 5.80
N TYR A 94 -7.56 -7.28 4.69
CA TYR A 94 -8.26 -7.80 3.51
C TYR A 94 -7.44 -7.58 2.25
N GLN A 95 -7.07 -8.68 1.61
CA GLN A 95 -6.18 -8.70 0.45
C GLN A 95 -6.78 -9.48 -0.73
N GLU A 96 -7.96 -10.09 -0.58
CA GLU A 96 -8.62 -10.83 -1.65
C GLU A 96 -9.12 -9.90 -2.77
N GLU A 97 -9.38 -10.47 -3.94
CA GLU A 97 -9.92 -9.70 -5.08
C GLU A 97 -11.42 -9.43 -4.98
N ASN A 98 -12.15 -10.29 -4.25
CA ASN A 98 -13.60 -10.30 -4.25
C ASN A 98 -14.20 -9.31 -3.24
N ILE A 99 -14.10 -8.01 -3.54
CA ILE A 99 -14.59 -6.94 -2.66
C ILE A 99 -16.07 -7.08 -2.26
N ARG A 100 -16.88 -7.76 -3.08
CA ARG A 100 -18.29 -8.01 -2.81
C ARG A 100 -18.47 -8.74 -1.48
N ARG A 101 -17.69 -9.80 -1.23
CA ARG A 101 -17.77 -10.57 0.02
C ARG A 101 -17.50 -9.68 1.23
N TYR A 102 -16.41 -8.93 1.18
CA TYR A 102 -16.05 -7.97 2.23
C TYR A 102 -17.15 -6.94 2.46
N HIS A 103 -17.70 -6.38 1.38
CA HIS A 103 -18.77 -5.40 1.46
C HIS A 103 -20.05 -5.97 2.08
N GLU A 104 -20.45 -7.19 1.71
CA GLU A 104 -21.64 -7.84 2.26
C GLU A 104 -21.50 -8.09 3.76
N GLU A 105 -20.36 -8.59 4.21
CA GLU A 105 -20.07 -8.87 5.61
C GLU A 105 -19.99 -7.61 6.47
N HIS A 106 -19.34 -6.56 5.96
CA HIS A 106 -18.97 -5.41 6.78
C HIS A 106 -19.83 -4.18 6.54
N ASN A 107 -20.46 -4.04 5.38
CA ASN A 107 -21.05 -2.78 4.90
C ASN A 107 -22.51 -2.89 4.41
N ALA A 108 -23.08 -4.09 4.24
CA ALA A 108 -24.43 -4.27 3.70
C ALA A 108 -25.54 -3.52 4.46
N SER A 109 -25.40 -3.35 5.78
CA SER A 109 -26.38 -2.65 6.60
C SER A 109 -26.30 -1.12 6.50
N ARG A 110 -25.16 -0.56 6.04
CA ARG A 110 -24.96 0.90 5.98
C ARG A 110 -25.94 1.58 5.02
N GLY A 111 -26.24 0.95 3.88
CA GLY A 111 -27.24 1.44 2.92
C GLY A 111 -28.68 1.38 3.43
N ARG A 112 -28.97 0.54 4.43
CA ARG A 112 -30.30 0.41 5.05
C ARG A 112 -30.55 1.45 6.14
N SER A 113 -29.50 1.84 6.88
CA SER A 113 -29.61 2.78 8.02
C SER A 113 -29.95 4.21 7.59
N ASN A 114 -29.45 4.65 6.42
CA ASN A 114 -29.65 6.03 5.95
C ASN A 114 -31.09 6.37 5.50
N LYS A 115 -32.02 5.41 5.59
CA LYS A 115 -33.45 5.63 5.30
C LYS A 115 -34.20 6.25 6.50
N ASN A 116 -33.63 6.19 7.71
CA ASN A 116 -34.30 6.60 8.95
C ASN A 116 -33.76 7.89 9.57
N THR A 117 -32.79 8.56 8.95
CA THR A 117 -32.28 9.84 9.43
C THR A 117 -33.00 10.99 8.73
N PRO A 118 -33.85 11.80 9.41
CA PRO A 118 -34.46 12.96 8.80
C PRO A 118 -33.36 13.94 8.39
N LYS A 119 -33.34 14.29 7.10
CA LYS A 119 -32.43 15.28 6.53
C LYS A 119 -32.76 16.63 7.16
N ARG A 120 -31.98 17.05 8.16
CA ARG A 120 -32.14 18.34 8.82
C ARG A 120 -31.74 19.43 7.82
N SER A 121 -32.73 20.05 7.18
CA SER A 121 -32.54 21.27 6.41
C SER A 121 -32.22 22.41 7.38
N ASN A 122 -31.13 23.14 7.10
CA ASN A 122 -30.87 24.45 7.68
C ASN A 122 -31.13 25.50 6.62
#